data_AF-A0A920BTF0-F1
#
_entry.id   AF-A0A920BTF0-F1
#
_cell.length_a   1.000
_cell.length_b   1.000
_cell.length_c   1.000
_cell.angle_alpha   90.00
_cell.angle_beta   90.00
_cell.angle_gamma   90.00
#
_symmetry.space_group_name_H-M   'P 1'
#
loop_
_entity.id
_entity.type
_entity.pdbx_description
1 polymer ?
#
loop_
_entity_poly.entity_id
_entity_poly.type
_entity_poly.pdbx_seq_one_letter_code
_entity_poly.pdbx_strand_id
1 'polypeptide(L)'
;MEKKYNDLIGEILERSGEKDRYQEKWRGKPLPKNYLKMDTFQHFQKIAKDAGYLPPWLKLQKEISALVQSCKNADEIKTINKKIKAYNKICPLPLQKPMIRYEQIEEAKKIW
;
A
#
# COMPACT_ATOMS: atom_id res chain seq x y z
N MET A 1 16.88 2.55 -28.86
CA MET A 1 18.24 2.30 -28.35
C MET A 1 18.12 1.63 -26.99
N GLU A 2 18.41 0.33 -26.91
CA GLU A 2 18.48 -0.38 -25.64
C GLU A 2 19.61 0.25 -24.80
N LYS A 3 19.28 0.72 -23.59
CA LYS A 3 20.31 1.23 -22.66
C LYS A 3 21.20 0.06 -22.27
N LYS A 4 22.42 0.02 -22.81
CA LYS A 4 23.45 -0.95 -22.42
C LYS A 4 23.74 -0.74 -20.93
N TYR A 5 23.29 -1.68 -20.10
CA TYR A 5 23.54 -1.65 -18.66
C TYR A 5 25.04 -1.84 -18.43
N ASN A 6 25.69 -0.85 -17.80
CA ASN A 6 27.11 -0.91 -17.52
C ASN A 6 27.33 -1.67 -16.20
N ASP A 7 27.54 -2.98 -16.29
CA ASP A 7 27.76 -3.85 -15.13
C ASP A 7 29.21 -3.72 -14.64
N LEU A 8 29.48 -2.64 -13.91
CA LEU A 8 30.80 -2.36 -13.33
C LEU A 8 31.29 -3.49 -12.42
N ILE A 9 30.37 -4.15 -11.70
CA ILE A 9 30.70 -5.29 -10.83
C ILE A 9 31.14 -6.48 -11.69
N GLY A 10 30.40 -6.76 -12.77
CA GLY A 10 30.77 -7.79 -13.75
C GLY A 10 32.15 -7.56 -14.37
N GLU A 11 32.48 -6.31 -14.74
CA GLU A 11 33.80 -5.95 -15.29
C GLU A 11 34.93 -6.13 -14.27
N ILE A 12 34.70 -5.77 -13.00
CA ILE A 12 35.67 -5.96 -11.91
C ILE A 12 35.92 -7.46 -11.65
N LEU A 13 34.87 -8.28 -11.68
CA LEU A 13 34.97 -9.74 -11.57
C LEU A 13 35.68 -10.40 -12.76
N GLU A 14 35.51 -9.85 -13.96
CA GLU A 14 36.20 -10.30 -15.16
C GLU A 14 37.70 -9.98 -15.10
N ARG A 15 38.06 -8.76 -14.67
CA ARG A 15 39.46 -8.33 -14.52
C ARG A 15 40.22 -9.09 -13.43
N SER A 16 39.53 -9.54 -12.38
CA SER A 16 40.14 -10.30 -11.28
C SER A 16 40.32 -11.79 -11.58
N GLY A 17 39.83 -12.29 -12.72
CA GLY A 17 39.88 -13.72 -13.06
C GLY A 17 39.00 -14.60 -12.16
N GLU A 18 38.14 -13.98 -11.34
CA GLU A 18 37.25 -14.65 -10.39
C GLU A 18 35.83 -14.85 -10.93
N LYS A 19 35.57 -14.43 -12.18
CA LYS A 19 34.27 -14.57 -12.85
C LYS A 19 33.75 -16.02 -12.84
N ASP A 20 34.63 -17.01 -13.00
CA ASP A 20 34.30 -18.43 -12.96
C ASP A 20 34.22 -19.01 -11.54
N ARG A 21 34.83 -18.34 -10.54
CA ARG A 21 34.72 -18.72 -9.11
C ARG A 21 33.45 -18.17 -8.47
N TYR A 22 32.84 -17.13 -9.05
CA TYR A 22 31.55 -16.59 -8.64
C TYR A 22 30.41 -17.51 -9.07
N GLN A 23 30.33 -18.64 -8.37
CA GLN A 23 29.33 -19.67 -8.60
C GLN A 23 27.91 -19.11 -8.47
N GLU A 24 27.01 -19.58 -9.34
CA GLU A 24 25.59 -19.19 -9.38
C GLU A 24 24.88 -19.32 -8.02
N LYS A 25 25.38 -20.21 -7.14
CA LYS A 25 24.94 -20.36 -5.75
C LYS A 25 25.05 -19.09 -4.90
N TRP A 26 26.01 -18.22 -5.21
CA TRP A 26 26.25 -16.96 -4.50
C TRP A 26 25.39 -15.80 -5.02
N ARG A 27 24.77 -15.94 -6.20
CA ARG A 27 23.88 -14.92 -6.78
C ARG A 27 22.51 -14.84 -6.11
N GLY A 28 22.21 -15.77 -5.19
CA GLY A 28 20.89 -15.90 -4.58
C GLY A 28 19.84 -16.38 -5.57
N LYS A 29 18.62 -16.61 -5.08
CA LYS A 29 17.49 -16.94 -5.97
C LYS A 29 17.04 -15.67 -6.69
N PRO A 30 16.75 -15.73 -8.01
CA PRO A 30 16.24 -14.58 -8.73
C PRO A 30 14.93 -14.11 -8.09
N LEU A 31 14.79 -12.80 -7.93
CA LEU A 31 13.53 -12.23 -7.44
C LEU A 31 12.41 -12.62 -8.40
N PRO A 32 11.25 -13.08 -7.89
CA PRO A 32 10.15 -13.45 -8.75
C PRO A 32 9.69 -12.24 -9.56
N LYS A 33 9.44 -12.43 -10.86
CA LYS A 33 9.04 -11.34 -11.78
C LYS A 33 7.84 -10.54 -11.28
N ASN A 34 6.95 -11.16 -10.50
CA ASN A 34 5.80 -10.48 -9.91
C ASN A 34 6.18 -9.50 -8.79
N TYR A 35 7.25 -9.76 -8.04
CA TYR A 35 7.73 -8.84 -7.00
C TYR A 35 8.33 -7.57 -7.63
N LEU A 36 9.00 -7.70 -8.78
CA LEU A 36 9.54 -6.55 -9.51
C LEU A 36 8.46 -5.66 -10.15
N LYS A 37 7.25 -6.19 -10.35
CA LYS A 37 6.13 -5.47 -10.99
C LYS A 37 5.17 -4.80 -10.00
N MET A 38 5.19 -5.23 -8.74
CA MET A 38 4.26 -4.72 -7.73
C MET A 38 4.77 -3.42 -7.12
N ASP A 39 3.85 -2.49 -6.86
CA ASP A 39 4.15 -1.31 -6.08
C ASP A 39 4.31 -1.67 -4.59
N THR A 40 4.99 -0.82 -3.83
CA THR A 40 5.20 -0.91 -2.38
C THR A 40 3.92 -1.22 -1.59
N PHE A 41 2.80 -0.60 -1.96
CA PHE A 41 1.52 -0.85 -1.33
C PHE A 41 0.96 -2.26 -1.62
N GLN A 42 1.12 -2.76 -2.85
CA GLN A 42 0.68 -4.11 -3.23
C GLN A 42 1.50 -5.18 -2.50
N HIS A 43 2.80 -4.93 -2.30
CA HIS A 43 3.64 -5.78 -1.46
C HIS A 43 3.16 -5.81 -0.02
N PHE A 44 2.87 -4.65 0.57
CA PHE A 44 2.32 -4.57 1.93
C PHE A 44 1.01 -5.37 2.05
N GLN A 45 0.08 -5.20 1.13
CA GLN A 45 -1.20 -5.93 1.14
C GLN A 45 -1.00 -7.45 1.07
N LYS A 46 -0.11 -7.90 0.19
CA LYS A 46 0.19 -9.33 0.04
C LYS A 46 0.79 -9.91 1.33
N ILE A 47 1.81 -9.25 1.87
CA ILE A 47 2.49 -9.70 3.11
C ILE A 47 1.52 -9.67 4.29
N ALA A 48 0.72 -8.61 4.43
CA ALA A 48 -0.28 -8.51 5.49
C ALA A 48 -1.32 -9.64 5.40
N LYS A 49 -1.77 -9.97 4.18
CA LYS A 49 -2.71 -11.06 3.94
C LYS A 49 -2.09 -12.43 4.28
N ASP A 50 -0.87 -12.69 3.80
CA ASP A 50 -0.13 -13.93 4.06
C ASP A 50 0.15 -14.10 5.58
N ALA A 51 0.37 -13.00 6.31
CA ALA A 51 0.59 -13.00 7.75
C ALA A 51 -0.72 -13.01 8.59
N GLY A 52 -1.90 -12.97 7.95
CA GLY A 52 -3.19 -12.87 8.66
C GLY A 52 -3.37 -11.54 9.41
N TYR A 53 -2.61 -10.50 9.06
CA TYR A 53 -2.68 -9.19 9.68
C TYR A 53 -3.87 -8.38 9.16
N LEU A 54 -4.80 -8.03 10.04
CA LEU A 54 -5.92 -7.15 9.74
C LEU A 54 -5.56 -5.71 10.14
N PRO A 55 -5.39 -4.78 9.18
CA PRO A 55 -5.05 -3.41 9.52
C PRO A 55 -6.13 -2.72 10.37
N PRO A 56 -5.76 -1.97 11.42
CA PRO A 56 -6.72 -1.33 12.32
C PRO A 56 -7.61 -0.29 11.61
N TRP A 57 -7.09 0.39 10.58
CA TRP A 57 -7.87 1.34 9.79
C TRP A 57 -9.03 0.67 9.03
N LEU A 58 -8.96 -0.63 8.75
CA LEU A 58 -10.00 -1.37 8.04
C LEU A 58 -11.23 -1.62 8.94
N LYS A 59 -11.02 -1.78 10.25
CA LYS A 59 -12.11 -1.81 11.24
C LYS A 59 -12.80 -0.45 11.33
N LEU A 60 -12.02 0.62 11.44
CA LEU A 60 -12.52 2.00 11.44
C LEU A 60 -13.30 2.31 10.16
N GLN A 61 -12.84 1.83 9.00
CA GLN A 61 -13.53 2.02 7.73
C GLN A 61 -14.95 1.43 7.76
N LYS A 62 -15.12 0.20 8.25
CA LYS A 62 -16.44 -0.43 8.38
C LYS A 62 -17.33 0.31 9.36
N GLU A 63 -16.80 0.75 10.50
CA GLU A 63 -17.55 1.56 11.45
C GLU A 63 -18.01 2.88 10.85
N ILE A 64 -17.13 3.57 10.11
CA ILE A 64 -17.48 4.83 9.46
C ILE A 64 -18.54 4.59 8.39
N SER A 65 -18.39 3.56 7.55
CA SER A 65 -19.39 3.21 6.53
C SER A 65 -20.77 2.98 7.14
N ALA A 66 -20.86 2.18 8.21
CA ALA A 66 -22.12 1.97 8.93
C ALA A 66 -22.74 3.27 9.46
N LEU A 67 -21.91 4.14 10.07
CA LEU A 67 -22.35 5.45 10.58
C LEU A 67 -22.80 6.39 9.46
N VAL A 68 -22.10 6.40 8.32
CA VAL A 68 -22.46 7.22 7.15
C VAL A 68 -23.80 6.79 6.59
N GLN A 69 -24.07 5.48 6.51
CA GLN A 69 -25.35 4.95 6.04
C GLN A 69 -26.51 5.32 6.98
N SER A 70 -26.30 5.23 8.30
CA SER A 70 -27.33 5.55 9.31
C SER A 70 -27.51 7.05 9.59
N CYS A 71 -26.58 7.90 9.15
CA CYS A 71 -26.57 9.32 9.46
C CYS A 71 -27.82 10.03 8.93
N LYS A 72 -28.53 10.72 9.83
CA LYS A 72 -29.70 11.58 9.51
C LYS A 72 -29.52 13.02 9.97
N ASN A 73 -28.65 13.26 10.95
CA ASN A 73 -28.52 14.56 11.61
C ASN A 73 -27.15 15.21 11.38
N ALA A 74 -27.10 16.54 11.37
CA ALA A 74 -25.85 17.29 11.19
C ALA A 74 -24.84 17.12 12.33
N ASP A 75 -25.30 16.78 13.54
CA ASP A 75 -24.40 16.57 14.68
C ASP A 75 -23.63 15.23 14.58
N GLU A 76 -24.26 14.20 14.02
CA GLU A 76 -23.62 12.91 13.76
C GLU A 76 -22.46 13.03 12.76
N ILE A 77 -22.56 13.96 11.80
CA ILE A 77 -21.48 14.24 10.83
C ILE A 77 -20.21 14.72 11.52
N LYS A 78 -20.32 15.52 12.60
CA LYS A 78 -19.12 15.94 13.36
C LYS A 78 -18.42 14.74 13.97
N THR A 79 -19.18 13.78 14.50
CA THR A 79 -18.64 12.54 15.06
C THR A 79 -18.03 11.65 13.99
N ILE A 80 -18.67 11.52 12.84
CA ILE A 80 -18.14 10.81 11.67
C ILE A 80 -16.83 11.43 11.21
N ASN A 81 -16.76 12.76 11.08
CA ASN A 81 -15.54 13.46 10.67
C ASN A 81 -14.38 13.30 11.67
N LYS A 82 -14.67 13.24 12.98
CA LYS A 82 -13.66 12.88 13.98
C LYS A 82 -13.10 11.47 13.74
N LYS A 83 -13.96 10.49 13.44
CA LYS A 83 -13.53 9.12 13.10
C LYS A 83 -12.76 9.07 11.77
N ILE A 84 -13.18 9.81 10.75
CA ILE A 84 -12.46 9.92 9.47
C ILE A 84 -11.05 10.50 9.68
N LYS A 85 -10.90 11.50 10.56
CA LYS A 85 -9.58 12.05 10.92
C LYS A 85 -8.69 11.00 11.59
N ALA A 86 -9.25 10.20 12.50
CA ALA A 86 -8.52 9.09 13.13
C ALA A 86 -8.13 8.01 12.12
N TYR A 87 -9.04 7.66 11.20
CA TYR A 87 -8.78 6.76 10.08
C TYR A 87 -7.64 7.27 9.19
N ASN A 88 -7.69 8.53 8.75
CA ASN A 88 -6.66 9.12 7.88
C ASN A 88 -5.28 9.21 8.55
N LYS A 89 -5.22 9.32 9.89
CA LYS A 89 -3.94 9.31 10.62
C LYS A 89 -3.21 7.97 10.54
N ILE A 90 -3.95 6.88 10.38
CA ILE A 90 -3.42 5.50 10.38
C ILE A 90 -3.35 4.95 8.94
N CYS A 91 -4.23 5.43 8.07
CA CYS A 91 -4.38 4.96 6.71
C CYS A 91 -3.28 5.52 5.79
N PRO A 92 -2.67 4.69 4.91
CA PRO A 92 -1.71 5.17 3.93
C PRO A 92 -2.33 6.24 3.03
N LEU A 93 -1.52 7.22 2.63
CA LEU A 93 -1.90 8.39 1.82
C LEU A 93 -2.89 8.10 0.66
N PRO A 94 -2.67 7.10 -0.22
CA PRO A 94 -3.58 6.83 -1.34
C PRO A 94 -5.00 6.38 -0.94
N LEU A 95 -5.20 5.97 0.31
CA LEU A 95 -6.47 5.45 0.82
C LEU A 95 -7.17 6.40 1.81
N GLN A 96 -6.61 7.58 2.04
CA GLN A 96 -7.23 8.60 2.88
C GLN A 96 -8.50 9.15 2.21
N LYS A 97 -9.50 9.47 3.02
CA LYS A 97 -10.81 9.95 2.56
C LYS A 97 -11.04 11.40 3.00
N PRO A 98 -11.72 12.24 2.19
CA PRO A 98 -12.06 13.60 2.60
C PRO A 98 -13.10 13.58 3.73
N MET A 99 -13.19 14.71 4.46
CA MET A 99 -14.26 14.94 5.43
C MET A 99 -15.59 15.14 4.70
N ILE A 100 -16.68 14.71 5.33
CA ILE A 100 -18.04 14.78 4.78
C ILE A 100 -18.72 16.08 5.24
N ARG A 101 -19.37 16.77 4.31
CA ARG A 101 -20.31 17.87 4.58
C ARG A 101 -21.75 17.36 4.56
N TYR A 102 -22.65 18.05 5.26
CA TYR A 102 -24.07 17.67 5.32
C TYR A 102 -24.71 17.64 3.93
N GLU A 103 -24.41 18.61 3.08
CA GLU A 103 -24.92 18.71 1.71
C GLU A 103 -24.48 17.53 0.82
N GLN A 104 -23.37 16.86 1.16
CA GLN A 104 -22.76 15.79 0.36
C GLN A 104 -23.00 14.40 0.96
N ILE A 105 -23.93 14.26 1.91
CA ILE A 105 -24.11 13.00 2.64
C ILE A 105 -24.63 11.87 1.74
N GLU A 106 -25.49 12.18 0.79
CA GLU A 106 -26.01 11.23 -0.21
C GLU A 106 -24.89 10.68 -1.09
N GLU A 107 -23.95 11.54 -1.46
CA GLU A 107 -22.79 11.17 -2.28
C GLU A 107 -21.77 10.39 -1.45
N ALA A 108 -21.59 10.79 -0.19
CA ALA A 108 -20.75 10.06 0.76
C ALA A 108 -21.26 8.63 1.01
N LYS A 109 -22.59 8.41 1.08
CA LYS A 109 -23.19 7.07 1.19
C LYS A 109 -22.92 6.16 -0.01
N LYS A 110 -22.59 6.72 -1.18
CA LYS A 110 -22.20 5.92 -2.36
C LYS A 110 -20.72 5.53 -2.35
N ILE A 111 -19.88 6.36 -1.72
CA ILE A 111 -18.42 6.19 -1.68
C ILE A 111 -17.99 5.30 -0.50
N TRP A 112 -18.71 5.37 0.62
CA TRP A 112 -18.47 4.65 1.87
C TRP A 112 -19.31 3.38 1.99
#